data_AF-A0A9P1H4H2-F1
#
_entry.id   AF-A0A9P1H4H2-F1
#
_cell.length_a   1.000
_cell.length_b   1.000
_cell.length_c   1.000
_cell.angle_alpha   90.00
_cell.angle_beta   90.00
_cell.angle_gamma   90.00
#
_symmetry.space_group_name_H-M   'P 1'
#
loop_
_entity.id
_entity.type
_entity.pdbx_description
1 polymer ?
#
loop_
_entity_poly.entity_id
_entity_poly.type
_entity_poly.pdbx_seq_one_letter_code
_entity_poly.pdbx_strand_id
1 'polypeptide(L)'
;MRTISDDASKFTLRVPTGSSIETVLGQLKSLQGQETHQSLTSHESDAAVILTTPEFSRWLTNEAFMSGLLSSFASHDTQVLAAVVDDLSPSSPFGTPATGFSVMRGSADKMLPGFSTRSSLSRTTGPPQRGSLSFYLPSAESVSATIPLANTIFQNGLESTLLASSWSVQEPGVFKLSAIAEKSRHGIVCAAQASPASACREIEVDGAPVPASTELEARVQHVYDNRAAADNLSTSGMPVDIWALISTPEAASTPSVLETMRALRTSSFDGPEEEAAAASANAKTAAELLMSGFRLYRISDGGGGWGKRRGRLSLDAEWASSDPAADNLDMMLSSADDAGPAILQRGVVSPGSYIQFVTAPNLGNLADPIASPSFLTSVVLGTSSSLGDGVPSKTNPGEDFACLRGHFGGLSRKHLFLTNQDATSSSQSRSRVFTQIDSPYSYITL
;
A
#
# COMPACT_ATOMS: atom_id res chain seq x y z
N MET A 1 4.52 8.92 29.12
CA MET A 1 5.46 7.82 28.91
C MET A 1 4.63 6.60 28.53
N ARG A 2 4.35 6.41 27.24
CA ARG A 2 3.56 5.25 26.74
C ARG A 2 4.50 4.04 26.75
N THR A 3 4.15 3.01 27.50
CA THR A 3 4.80 1.70 27.44
C THR A 3 4.60 1.16 26.02
N ILE A 4 5.68 1.11 25.23
CA ILE A 4 5.71 0.42 23.95
C ILE A 4 5.43 -1.05 24.27
N SER A 5 4.27 -1.55 23.86
CA SER A 5 3.96 -2.98 23.93
C SER A 5 4.97 -3.69 23.04
N ASP A 6 5.87 -4.48 23.62
CA ASP A 6 6.83 -5.31 22.88
C ASP A 6 6.05 -6.47 22.26
N ASP A 7 5.33 -6.20 21.18
CA ASP A 7 4.57 -7.20 20.45
C ASP A 7 5.57 -8.08 19.67
N ALA A 8 6.08 -9.10 20.35
CA ALA A 8 7.04 -10.04 19.80
C ALA A 8 6.52 -10.76 18.55
N SER A 9 5.20 -10.73 18.26
CA SER A 9 4.64 -11.38 17.08
C SER A 9 5.17 -10.81 15.76
N LYS A 10 5.69 -9.58 15.74
CA LYS A 10 6.12 -8.89 14.50
C LYS A 10 7.50 -8.26 14.63
N PHE A 11 8.29 -8.31 13.58
CA PHE A 11 9.50 -7.50 13.46
C PHE A 11 9.91 -7.26 12.00
N THR A 12 10.62 -6.16 11.76
CA THR A 12 11.31 -5.89 10.50
C THR A 12 12.80 -5.77 10.75
N LEU A 13 13.59 -6.62 10.09
CA LEU A 13 15.04 -6.55 10.02
C LEU A 13 15.45 -5.82 8.75
N ARG A 14 16.02 -4.63 8.90
CA ARG A 14 16.70 -3.91 7.82
C ARG A 14 18.06 -4.54 7.56
N VAL A 15 18.31 -4.92 6.32
CA VAL A 15 19.51 -5.65 5.91
C VAL A 15 20.16 -4.95 4.72
N PRO A 16 21.41 -4.49 4.85
CA PRO A 16 22.10 -3.82 3.76
C PRO A 16 22.25 -4.71 2.54
N THR A 17 22.10 -4.15 1.34
CA THR A 17 22.29 -4.88 0.10
C THR A 17 23.70 -5.50 0.04
N GLY A 18 23.78 -6.77 -0.34
CA GLY A 18 25.05 -7.51 -0.42
C GLY A 18 25.50 -8.18 0.89
N SER A 19 24.72 -8.07 1.96
CA SER A 19 24.96 -8.82 3.21
C SER A 19 24.99 -10.33 2.97
N SER A 20 25.87 -11.05 3.69
CA SER A 20 25.94 -12.52 3.63
C SER A 20 24.90 -13.18 4.54
N ILE A 21 24.55 -14.43 4.24
CA ILE A 21 23.66 -15.25 5.08
C ILE A 21 24.19 -15.35 6.50
N GLU A 22 25.50 -15.57 6.68
CA GLU A 22 26.11 -15.69 8.01
C GLU A 22 25.99 -14.41 8.82
N THR A 23 26.16 -13.26 8.16
CA THR A 23 26.05 -11.95 8.80
C THR A 23 24.63 -11.72 9.31
N VAL A 24 23.63 -11.99 8.47
CA VAL A 24 22.21 -11.81 8.82
C VAL A 24 21.79 -12.76 9.95
N LEU A 25 22.15 -14.05 9.86
CA LEU A 25 21.86 -15.02 10.91
C LEU A 25 22.60 -14.70 12.22
N GLY A 26 23.81 -14.15 12.15
CA GLY A 26 24.55 -13.66 13.31
C GLY A 26 23.83 -12.52 14.03
N GLN A 27 23.28 -11.56 13.27
CA GLN A 27 22.48 -10.46 13.84
C GLN A 27 21.19 -10.96 14.50
N LEU A 28 20.47 -11.88 13.85
CA LEU A 28 19.27 -12.49 14.44
C LEU A 28 19.54 -13.19 15.77
N LYS A 29 20.65 -13.94 15.88
CA LYS A 29 21.06 -14.58 17.13
C LYS A 29 21.40 -13.57 18.24
N SER A 30 22.07 -12.47 17.88
CA SER A 30 22.38 -11.39 18.83
C SER A 30 21.10 -10.79 19.44
N LEU A 31 20.07 -10.61 18.60
CA LEU A 31 18.77 -10.07 19.02
C LEU A 31 18.02 -11.02 19.97
N GLN A 32 18.07 -12.33 19.73
CA GLN A 32 17.50 -13.33 20.65
C GLN A 32 18.18 -13.35 22.02
N GLY A 33 19.49 -13.14 22.07
CA GLY A 33 20.27 -13.14 23.32
C GLY A 33 19.86 -12.02 24.29
N GLN A 34 19.27 -10.94 23.78
CA GLN A 34 18.79 -9.80 24.57
C GLN A 34 17.37 -9.97 25.15
N GLU A 35 16.64 -11.03 24.79
CA GLU A 35 15.21 -11.24 25.13
C GLU A 35 14.94 -12.04 26.41
N THR A 36 15.94 -12.34 27.24
CA THR A 36 15.78 -13.27 28.38
C THR A 36 14.93 -12.78 29.56
N HIS A 37 14.24 -11.64 29.47
CA HIS A 37 13.33 -11.16 30.51
C HIS A 37 12.03 -10.57 29.94
N GLN A 38 11.07 -11.43 29.58
CA GLN A 38 9.64 -11.33 29.95
C GLN A 38 8.83 -12.34 29.13
N SER A 39 8.48 -13.46 29.76
CA SER A 39 7.52 -14.43 29.24
C SER A 39 6.12 -13.83 29.32
N LEU A 40 5.54 -13.50 28.17
CA LEU A 40 4.14 -13.12 28.03
C LEU A 40 3.45 -14.17 27.14
N THR A 41 2.67 -15.02 27.82
CA THR A 41 1.57 -15.86 27.31
C THR A 41 1.76 -16.49 25.91
N SER A 42 2.19 -17.74 25.92
CA SER A 42 2.24 -18.67 24.79
C SER A 42 0.87 -18.87 24.12
N HIS A 43 0.56 -18.05 23.13
CA HIS A 43 -0.23 -18.54 22.01
C HIS A 43 0.75 -19.23 21.07
N GLU A 44 0.64 -20.56 20.93
CA GLU A 44 1.41 -21.32 19.94
C GLU A 44 1.23 -20.65 18.57
N SER A 45 2.30 -20.03 18.07
CA SER A 45 2.34 -19.47 16.73
C SER A 45 2.85 -20.56 15.81
N ASP A 46 1.93 -21.21 15.11
CA ASP A 46 2.19 -22.28 14.14
C ASP A 46 2.23 -21.75 12.70
N ALA A 47 2.18 -20.42 12.52
CA ALA A 47 2.35 -19.78 11.22
C ALA A 47 3.21 -18.52 11.26
N ALA A 48 3.90 -18.26 10.14
CA ALA A 48 4.66 -17.05 9.88
C ALA A 48 4.40 -16.52 8.46
N VAL A 49 4.22 -15.20 8.34
CA VAL A 49 4.32 -14.47 7.08
C VAL A 49 5.68 -13.79 7.03
N ILE A 50 6.41 -14.00 5.94
CA ILE A 50 7.74 -13.42 5.72
C ILE A 50 7.70 -12.61 4.43
N LEU A 51 7.92 -11.30 4.54
CA LEU A 51 8.15 -10.43 3.39
C LEU A 51 9.64 -10.17 3.26
N THR A 52 10.12 -10.15 2.02
CA THR A 52 11.51 -9.80 1.73
C THR A 52 11.60 -8.95 0.47
N THR A 53 12.72 -8.26 0.28
CA THR A 53 13.02 -7.51 -0.94
C THR A 53 13.72 -8.35 -2.02
N PRO A 54 13.72 -7.94 -3.31
CA PRO A 54 14.14 -8.77 -4.44
C PRO A 54 15.56 -9.34 -4.33
N GLU A 55 16.49 -8.58 -3.78
CA GLU A 55 17.90 -8.95 -3.56
C GLU A 55 18.07 -10.17 -2.64
N PHE A 56 17.10 -10.44 -1.76
CA PHE A 56 17.09 -11.59 -0.86
C PHE A 56 16.13 -12.71 -1.29
N SER A 57 15.46 -12.56 -2.44
CA SER A 57 14.46 -13.53 -2.93
C SER A 57 14.94 -14.98 -3.00
N ARG A 58 16.21 -15.20 -3.38
CA ARG A 58 16.82 -16.55 -3.44
C ARG A 58 16.96 -17.21 -2.07
N TRP A 59 16.94 -16.43 -0.99
CA TRP A 59 17.13 -16.95 0.36
C TRP A 59 15.87 -17.67 0.85
N LEU A 60 14.69 -17.33 0.31
CA LEU A 60 13.42 -17.98 0.67
C LEU A 60 13.38 -19.47 0.32
N THR A 61 14.18 -19.92 -0.65
CA THR A 61 14.34 -21.34 -1.02
C THR A 61 15.60 -21.97 -0.45
N ASN A 62 16.43 -21.21 0.27
CA ASN A 62 17.62 -21.74 0.92
C ASN A 62 17.24 -22.35 2.27
N GLU A 63 17.28 -23.67 2.35
CA GLU A 63 16.84 -24.40 3.55
C GLU A 63 17.66 -24.06 4.79
N ALA A 64 18.98 -23.88 4.66
CA ALA A 64 19.84 -23.54 5.79
C ALA A 64 19.54 -22.14 6.34
N PHE A 65 19.34 -21.16 5.46
CA PHE A 65 18.94 -19.81 5.87
C PHE A 65 17.57 -19.81 6.53
N MET A 66 16.56 -20.41 5.89
CA MET A 66 15.19 -20.43 6.43
C MET A 66 15.11 -21.19 7.75
N SER A 67 15.85 -22.29 7.90
CA SER A 67 15.97 -23.00 9.17
C SER A 67 16.57 -22.11 10.26
N GLY A 68 17.65 -21.39 9.95
CA GLY A 68 18.25 -20.42 10.86
C GLY A 68 17.32 -19.24 11.19
N LEU A 69 16.59 -18.72 10.21
CA LEU A 69 15.61 -17.64 10.40
C LEU A 69 14.44 -18.11 11.25
N LEU A 70 13.92 -19.32 11.07
CA LEU A 70 12.83 -19.86 11.89
C LEU A 70 13.29 -20.16 13.32
N SER A 71 14.52 -20.67 13.49
CA SER A 71 15.16 -20.82 14.82
C SER A 71 15.20 -19.49 15.60
N SER A 72 15.20 -18.39 14.84
CA SER A 72 14.79 -17.03 15.14
C SER A 72 13.74 -16.76 16.20
N PHE A 73 12.62 -17.45 16.03
CA PHE A 73 11.34 -17.00 16.59
C PHE A 73 10.28 -18.11 16.67
N ALA A 74 10.56 -19.30 16.15
CA ALA A 74 9.66 -20.44 16.19
C ALA A 74 10.26 -21.57 17.04
N SER A 75 9.39 -22.29 17.75
CA SER A 75 9.73 -23.45 18.58
C SER A 75 8.97 -24.73 18.21
N HIS A 76 8.02 -24.63 17.27
CA HIS A 76 7.13 -25.71 16.86
C HIS A 76 7.03 -25.76 15.33
N ASP A 77 6.44 -26.83 14.81
CA ASP A 77 6.13 -26.94 13.39
C ASP A 77 5.41 -25.68 12.89
N THR A 78 5.89 -25.12 11.78
CA THR A 78 5.47 -23.80 11.32
C THR A 78 5.10 -23.82 9.85
N GLN A 79 3.93 -23.25 9.53
CA GLN A 79 3.49 -22.93 8.19
C GLN A 79 3.99 -21.54 7.80
N VAL A 80 4.73 -21.45 6.70
CA VAL A 80 5.38 -20.21 6.28
C VAL A 80 4.81 -19.77 4.95
N LEU A 81 4.26 -18.57 4.91
CA LEU A 81 3.94 -17.84 3.68
C LEU A 81 5.02 -16.80 3.44
N ALA A 82 5.89 -17.04 2.47
CA ALA A 82 6.97 -16.13 2.11
C ALA A 82 6.69 -15.41 0.79
N ALA A 83 6.91 -14.10 0.74
CA ALA A 83 6.65 -13.31 -0.46
C ALA A 83 7.71 -12.24 -0.68
N VAL A 84 7.90 -11.87 -1.95
CA VAL A 84 8.83 -10.79 -2.33
C VAL A 84 8.03 -9.54 -2.70
N VAL A 85 8.21 -8.48 -1.91
CA VAL A 85 7.64 -7.14 -2.13
C VAL A 85 8.69 -6.21 -2.74
N ASP A 86 8.29 -5.07 -3.30
CA ASP A 86 9.25 -4.18 -3.96
C ASP A 86 10.17 -3.51 -2.92
N ASP A 87 9.62 -3.08 -1.79
CA ASP A 87 10.36 -2.49 -0.66
C ASP A 87 9.69 -2.87 0.69
N LEU A 88 10.42 -2.78 1.81
CA LEU A 88 9.81 -2.87 3.15
C LEU A 88 9.32 -1.51 3.62
N SER A 89 8.25 -1.50 4.43
CA SER A 89 7.69 -0.26 4.93
C SER A 89 8.68 0.50 5.84
N PRO A 90 8.71 1.84 5.74
CA PRO A 90 9.50 2.68 6.64
C PRO A 90 8.95 2.66 8.08
N SER A 91 9.68 3.25 9.01
CA SER A 91 9.25 3.42 10.42
C SER A 91 8.32 4.63 10.63
N SER A 92 8.11 5.43 9.59
CA SER A 92 7.40 6.71 9.54
C SER A 92 6.82 6.90 8.13
N PRO A 93 5.69 7.62 7.96
CA PRO A 93 5.05 7.85 6.65
C PRO A 93 5.95 8.46 5.58
N PHE A 94 6.96 9.23 5.98
CA PHE A 94 7.82 9.94 5.05
C PHE A 94 9.27 9.44 5.11
N GLY A 95 9.50 8.33 5.81
CA GLY A 95 10.81 7.72 5.91
C GLY A 95 11.18 6.94 4.65
N THR A 96 12.47 6.67 4.52
CA THR A 96 12.98 5.87 3.39
C THR A 96 12.50 4.42 3.51
N PRO A 97 11.91 3.85 2.44
CA PRO A 97 11.66 2.42 2.36
C PRO A 97 12.93 1.61 2.60
N ALA A 98 12.80 0.45 3.24
CA ALA A 98 13.96 -0.33 3.66
C ALA A 98 14.11 -1.62 2.85
N THR A 99 15.33 -2.17 2.90
CA THR A 99 15.67 -3.49 2.37
C THR A 99 15.79 -4.52 3.49
N GLY A 100 15.49 -5.80 3.23
CA GLY A 100 15.66 -6.88 4.23
C GLY A 100 14.45 -7.80 4.40
N PHE A 101 14.13 -8.14 5.65
CA PHE A 101 13.08 -9.10 6.02
C PHE A 101 12.04 -8.49 6.97
N SER A 102 10.77 -8.77 6.75
CA SER A 102 9.68 -8.45 7.67
C SER A 102 8.91 -9.71 8.02
N VAL A 103 8.76 -10.00 9.31
CA VAL A 103 8.17 -11.24 9.81
C VAL A 103 6.99 -10.94 10.71
N MET A 104 5.88 -11.65 10.49
CA MET A 104 4.71 -11.65 11.34
C MET A 104 4.33 -13.08 11.70
N ARG A 105 4.09 -13.33 12.98
CA ARG A 105 3.75 -14.64 13.55
C ARG A 105 2.29 -14.66 14.00
N GLY A 106 1.68 -15.82 13.91
CA GLY A 106 0.31 -16.01 14.38
C GLY A 106 -0.14 -17.46 14.28
N SER A 107 -1.45 -17.65 14.43
CA SER A 107 -2.09 -18.96 14.25
C SER A 107 -2.42 -19.19 12.77
N ALA A 108 -2.05 -20.35 12.23
CA ALA A 108 -2.29 -20.74 10.84
C ALA A 108 -3.78 -20.66 10.47
N ASP A 109 -4.63 -21.25 11.29
CA ASP A 109 -6.08 -21.30 11.07
C ASP A 109 -6.74 -19.91 11.00
N LYS A 110 -6.18 -18.95 11.73
CA LYS A 110 -6.69 -17.58 11.79
C LYS A 110 -6.05 -16.68 10.73
N MET A 111 -4.72 -16.73 10.63
CA MET A 111 -3.92 -15.79 9.84
C MET A 111 -3.87 -16.17 8.36
N LEU A 112 -3.88 -17.47 8.04
CA LEU A 112 -3.66 -18.01 6.70
C LEU A 112 -4.86 -18.86 6.22
N PRO A 113 -6.03 -18.24 6.00
CA PRO A 113 -7.21 -18.97 5.54
C PRO A 113 -6.95 -19.67 4.19
N GLY A 114 -7.28 -20.96 4.11
CA GLY A 114 -7.06 -21.76 2.90
C GLY A 114 -5.58 -22.03 2.60
N PHE A 115 -4.70 -21.94 3.61
CA PHE A 115 -3.31 -22.33 3.46
C PHE A 115 -3.18 -23.77 2.96
N SER A 116 -2.24 -23.96 2.04
CA SER A 116 -1.91 -25.27 1.51
C SER A 116 -0.56 -25.23 0.84
N THR A 117 0.23 -26.27 1.06
CA THR A 117 1.47 -26.55 0.33
C THR A 117 1.23 -27.38 -0.93
N ARG A 118 -0.03 -27.58 -1.33
CA ARG A 118 -0.37 -28.13 -2.65
C ARG A 118 -0.28 -27.02 -3.69
N SER A 119 0.44 -27.28 -4.78
CA SER A 119 0.47 -26.36 -5.91
C SER A 119 -0.92 -26.24 -6.51
N SER A 120 -1.54 -25.06 -6.37
CA SER A 120 -2.78 -24.73 -7.06
C SER A 120 -2.43 -24.22 -8.47
N LEU A 121 -1.92 -25.11 -9.32
CA LEU A 121 -1.80 -24.83 -10.75
C LEU A 121 -3.21 -24.82 -11.37
N SER A 122 -4.03 -23.84 -11.01
CA SER A 122 -5.12 -23.43 -11.88
C SER A 122 -4.45 -22.77 -13.07
N ARG A 123 -4.33 -23.49 -14.19
CA ARG A 123 -3.99 -22.91 -15.50
C ARG A 123 -5.11 -21.93 -15.83
N THR A 124 -5.03 -20.71 -15.32
CA THR A 124 -5.90 -19.63 -15.74
C THR A 124 -5.61 -19.38 -17.21
N THR A 125 -6.61 -19.57 -18.06
CA THR A 125 -6.57 -19.24 -19.50
C THR A 125 -6.61 -17.72 -19.67
N GLY A 126 -5.56 -17.04 -19.22
CA GLY A 126 -5.40 -15.60 -19.27
C GLY A 126 -3.91 -15.23 -19.29
N PRO A 127 -3.57 -13.96 -19.55
CA PRO A 127 -2.18 -13.50 -19.46
C PRO A 127 -1.62 -13.82 -18.07
N PRO A 128 -0.32 -14.12 -17.95
CA PRO A 128 0.31 -14.38 -16.66
C PRO A 128 0.02 -13.22 -15.71
N GLN A 129 -0.68 -13.51 -14.62
CA GLN A 129 -0.99 -12.52 -13.60
C GLN A 129 0.15 -12.51 -12.58
N ARG A 130 0.79 -11.35 -12.43
CA ARG A 130 1.76 -11.09 -11.37
C ARG A 130 1.14 -11.46 -10.01
N GLY A 131 1.91 -12.12 -9.17
CA GLY A 131 1.43 -12.57 -7.86
C GLY A 131 1.01 -11.40 -6.97
N SER A 132 0.14 -11.67 -6.01
CA SER A 132 -0.39 -10.63 -5.09
C SER A 132 -0.66 -11.17 -3.68
N LEU A 133 -0.57 -10.28 -2.70
CA LEU A 133 -0.96 -10.52 -1.32
C LEU A 133 -2.10 -9.60 -0.93
N SER A 134 -3.14 -10.16 -0.33
CA SER A 134 -4.29 -9.41 0.17
C SER A 134 -4.35 -9.47 1.69
N PHE A 135 -4.66 -8.35 2.33
CA PHE A 135 -4.79 -8.23 3.78
C PHE A 135 -6.21 -7.80 4.12
N TYR A 136 -6.91 -8.60 4.92
CA TYR A 136 -8.28 -8.31 5.34
C TYR A 136 -8.25 -7.28 6.47
N LEU A 137 -8.99 -6.18 6.29
CA LEU A 137 -8.97 -5.06 7.23
C LEU A 137 -9.86 -5.38 8.43
N PRO A 138 -9.33 -5.42 9.67
CA PRO A 138 -10.13 -5.83 10.83
C PRO A 138 -11.25 -4.84 11.18
N SER A 139 -11.03 -3.56 10.89
CA SER A 139 -11.97 -2.45 11.13
C SER A 139 -13.04 -2.33 10.04
N ALA A 140 -12.91 -3.07 8.94
CA ALA A 140 -13.83 -3.06 7.82
C ALA A 140 -13.95 -4.47 7.25
N GLU A 141 -14.79 -5.30 7.88
CA GLU A 141 -14.86 -6.76 7.65
C GLU A 141 -15.04 -7.17 6.18
N SER A 142 -15.58 -6.30 5.34
CA SER A 142 -15.77 -6.54 3.91
C SER A 142 -14.64 -5.99 3.03
N VAL A 143 -13.68 -5.24 3.57
CA VAL A 143 -12.62 -4.59 2.79
C VAL A 143 -11.29 -5.31 2.95
N SER A 144 -10.58 -5.47 1.82
CA SER A 144 -9.21 -5.96 1.80
C SER A 144 -8.30 -5.03 1.00
N ALA A 145 -7.05 -4.91 1.47
CA ALA A 145 -5.98 -4.21 0.79
C ALA A 145 -5.06 -5.21 0.08
N THR A 146 -4.83 -5.03 -1.22
CA THR A 146 -4.04 -5.96 -2.04
C THR A 146 -2.84 -5.25 -2.66
N ILE A 147 -1.64 -5.79 -2.42
CA ILE A 147 -0.40 -5.35 -3.09
C ILE A 147 0.04 -6.39 -4.14
N PRO A 148 0.42 -5.97 -5.35
CA PRO A 148 1.12 -6.84 -6.28
C PRO A 148 2.55 -7.08 -5.76
N LEU A 149 3.07 -8.26 -6.04
CA LEU A 149 4.43 -8.65 -5.66
C LEU A 149 5.46 -8.11 -6.65
N ALA A 150 6.72 -8.07 -6.22
CA ALA A 150 7.82 -7.56 -7.02
C ALA A 150 8.09 -8.42 -8.26
N ASN A 151 8.76 -7.83 -9.26
CA ASN A 151 9.34 -8.65 -10.33
C ASN A 151 10.52 -9.42 -9.76
N THR A 152 10.50 -10.74 -9.89
CA THR A 152 11.64 -11.58 -9.47
C THR A 152 12.30 -12.32 -10.64
N ILE A 153 11.93 -12.02 -11.89
CA ILE A 153 12.36 -12.83 -13.04
C ILE A 153 13.87 -12.82 -13.22
N PHE A 154 14.51 -11.68 -12.94
CA PHE A 154 15.96 -11.52 -13.03
C PHE A 154 16.69 -11.98 -11.76
N GLN A 155 15.96 -12.20 -10.68
CA GLN A 155 16.50 -12.63 -9.40
C GLN A 155 16.47 -14.15 -9.30
N ASN A 156 15.31 -14.80 -9.48
CA ASN A 156 15.16 -16.25 -9.31
C ASN A 156 14.40 -16.94 -10.47
N GLY A 157 14.10 -16.23 -11.56
CA GLY A 157 13.43 -16.79 -12.74
C GLY A 157 11.91 -16.82 -12.66
N LEU A 158 11.31 -16.42 -11.53
CA LEU A 158 9.86 -16.32 -11.35
C LEU A 158 9.40 -14.88 -11.62
N GLU A 159 8.31 -14.67 -12.35
CA GLU A 159 7.76 -13.31 -12.57
C GLU A 159 7.41 -12.58 -11.27
N SER A 160 7.02 -13.34 -10.25
CA SER A 160 6.84 -12.91 -8.87
C SER A 160 7.02 -14.10 -7.93
N THR A 161 7.47 -13.87 -6.71
CA THR A 161 7.73 -14.94 -5.75
C THR A 161 6.75 -14.91 -4.59
N LEU A 162 5.93 -15.95 -4.49
CA LEU A 162 5.05 -16.23 -3.36
C LEU A 162 5.07 -17.74 -3.08
N LEU A 163 5.53 -18.12 -1.90
CA LEU A 163 5.82 -19.50 -1.52
C LEU A 163 5.03 -19.85 -0.25
N ALA A 164 4.26 -20.93 -0.31
CA ALA A 164 3.72 -21.59 0.88
C ALA A 164 4.58 -22.79 1.21
N SER A 165 5.12 -22.85 2.43
CA SER A 165 5.97 -23.94 2.88
C SER A 165 5.59 -24.43 4.28
N SER A 166 5.88 -25.69 4.56
CA SER A 166 5.66 -26.30 5.88
C SER A 166 7.00 -26.79 6.42
N TRP A 167 7.28 -26.45 7.68
CA TRP A 167 8.55 -26.73 8.33
C TRP A 167 8.31 -27.54 9.59
N SER A 168 9.03 -28.65 9.73
CA SER A 168 8.97 -29.51 10.91
C SER A 168 10.19 -29.30 11.80
N VAL A 169 9.99 -29.23 13.11
CA VAL A 169 11.09 -29.22 14.09
C VAL A 169 11.68 -30.62 14.20
N GLN A 170 12.97 -30.75 13.90
CA GLN A 170 13.69 -32.02 14.06
C GLN A 170 14.36 -32.09 15.43
N GLU A 171 15.01 -31.00 15.82
CA GLU A 171 15.67 -30.78 17.10
C GLU A 171 15.38 -29.34 17.54
N PRO A 172 15.52 -29.00 18.84
CA PRO A 172 15.35 -27.62 19.29
C PRO A 172 16.21 -26.63 18.47
N GLY A 173 15.55 -25.73 17.72
CA GLY A 173 16.22 -24.76 16.86
C GLY A 173 16.63 -25.26 15.47
N VAL A 174 16.31 -26.51 15.10
CA VAL A 174 16.60 -27.08 13.77
C VAL A 174 15.29 -27.40 13.06
N PHE A 175 15.02 -26.65 12.01
CA PHE A 175 13.85 -26.83 11.15
C PHE A 175 14.25 -27.52 9.86
N LYS A 176 13.38 -28.42 9.40
CA LYS A 176 13.51 -29.09 8.11
C LYS A 176 12.32 -28.79 7.22
N LEU A 177 12.57 -28.52 5.95
CA LEU A 177 11.50 -28.28 4.99
C LEU A 177 10.78 -29.60 4.70
N SER A 178 9.47 -29.62 4.91
CA SER A 178 8.62 -30.79 4.63
C SER A 178 7.90 -30.69 3.28
N ALA A 179 7.45 -29.49 2.92
CA ALA A 179 6.77 -29.23 1.66
C ALA A 179 6.89 -27.75 1.28
N ILE A 180 6.93 -27.45 -0.02
CA ILE A 180 6.90 -26.10 -0.56
C ILE A 180 6.09 -26.07 -1.85
N ALA A 181 5.32 -25.00 -2.06
CA ALA A 181 4.61 -24.74 -3.30
C ALA A 181 4.58 -23.24 -3.62
N GLU A 182 4.73 -22.93 -4.90
CA GLU A 182 4.46 -21.60 -5.44
C GLU A 182 2.95 -21.33 -5.45
N LYS A 183 2.59 -20.09 -5.12
CA LYS A 183 1.23 -19.57 -5.25
C LYS A 183 1.26 -18.31 -6.11
N SER A 184 0.12 -17.98 -6.72
CA SER A 184 -0.07 -16.69 -7.37
C SER A 184 -0.72 -15.67 -6.44
N ARG A 185 -1.59 -16.10 -5.53
CA ARG A 185 -2.35 -15.21 -4.64
C ARG A 185 -2.55 -15.84 -3.26
N HIS A 186 -2.55 -15.02 -2.22
CA HIS A 186 -2.98 -15.44 -0.89
C HIS A 186 -3.55 -14.27 -0.08
N GLY A 187 -4.54 -14.58 0.77
CA GLY A 187 -5.12 -13.63 1.71
C GLY A 187 -4.54 -13.84 3.10
N ILE A 188 -4.33 -12.75 3.84
CA ILE A 188 -3.81 -12.73 5.21
C ILE A 188 -4.83 -11.99 6.08
N VAL A 189 -5.19 -12.59 7.21
CA VAL A 189 -6.03 -11.94 8.22
C VAL A 189 -5.13 -11.37 9.31
N CYS A 190 -5.17 -10.06 9.52
CA CYS A 190 -4.49 -9.40 10.63
C CYS A 190 -5.42 -9.35 11.86
N ALA A 191 -4.88 -9.53 13.06
CA ALA A 191 -5.66 -9.31 14.28
C ALA A 191 -5.71 -7.80 14.59
N ALA A 192 -6.92 -7.26 14.86
CA ALA A 192 -7.11 -5.84 15.15
C ALA A 192 -6.40 -5.40 16.43
N GLN A 193 -5.71 -4.25 16.40
CA GLN A 193 -5.55 -3.42 17.61
C GLN A 193 -6.51 -2.23 17.52
N ALA A 194 -7.44 -2.13 18.47
CA ALA A 194 -8.47 -1.09 18.47
C ALA A 194 -7.87 0.30 18.73
N SER A 195 -7.94 1.19 17.74
CA SER A 195 -7.76 2.64 17.94
C SER A 195 -9.11 3.35 17.79
N PRO A 196 -9.51 4.21 18.74
CA PRO A 196 -10.85 4.80 18.74
C PRO A 196 -10.94 5.98 17.74
N ALA A 197 -11.90 5.92 16.83
CA ALA A 197 -12.27 7.03 15.96
C ALA A 197 -13.44 7.83 16.58
N SER A 198 -13.23 9.14 16.76
CA SER A 198 -14.23 10.10 17.29
C SER A 198 -14.85 10.93 16.17
N ALA A 199 -16.14 11.27 16.30
CA ALA A 199 -16.97 11.96 15.29
C ALA A 199 -17.58 13.29 15.79
N CYS A 200 -17.80 14.28 14.89
CA CYS A 200 -18.66 15.51 14.91
C CYS A 200 -18.10 16.55 13.89
N ARG A 201 -18.77 17.57 13.31
CA ARG A 201 -20.15 18.08 13.07
C ARG A 201 -20.00 19.38 12.21
N GLU A 202 -20.74 19.50 11.09
CA GLU A 202 -21.37 20.69 10.43
C GLU A 202 -20.58 21.95 9.94
N ILE A 203 -21.04 22.46 8.76
CA ILE A 203 -21.29 23.87 8.30
C ILE A 203 -20.89 24.14 6.79
N GLU A 204 -21.70 25.01 6.16
CA GLU A 204 -22.00 25.43 4.74
C GLU A 204 -20.95 26.42 4.09
N VAL A 205 -20.82 26.67 2.77
CA VAL A 205 -21.56 27.67 1.92
C VAL A 205 -21.01 27.80 0.45
N ASP A 206 -21.92 28.13 -0.48
CA ASP A 206 -21.92 28.79 -1.83
C ASP A 206 -21.21 28.24 -3.08
N GLY A 207 -22.05 27.72 -3.98
CA GLY A 207 -21.72 27.22 -5.30
C GLY A 207 -21.91 28.22 -6.45
N ALA A 208 -20.93 28.21 -7.35
CA ALA A 208 -21.08 28.55 -8.74
C ALA A 208 -20.23 27.57 -9.58
N PRO A 209 -20.79 26.89 -10.59
CA PRO A 209 -20.08 25.85 -11.34
C PRO A 209 -19.10 26.44 -12.36
N VAL A 210 -17.84 25.98 -12.33
CA VAL A 210 -16.77 26.30 -13.29
C VAL A 210 -16.23 24.98 -13.88
N PRO A 211 -15.76 24.92 -15.15
CA PRO A 211 -15.15 23.71 -15.69
C PRO A 211 -13.96 23.23 -14.84
N ALA A 212 -14.01 21.99 -14.37
CA ALA A 212 -13.04 21.42 -13.44
C ALA A 212 -11.60 21.43 -13.97
N SER A 213 -11.40 21.28 -15.28
CA SER A 213 -10.08 21.37 -15.92
C SER A 213 -9.47 22.77 -15.86
N THR A 214 -10.29 23.82 -16.00
CA THR A 214 -9.82 25.21 -15.97
C THR A 214 -9.45 25.63 -14.56
N GLU A 215 -10.24 25.20 -13.56
CA GLU A 215 -9.87 25.35 -12.16
C GLU A 215 -8.57 24.59 -11.85
N LEU A 216 -8.45 23.36 -12.35
CA LEU A 216 -7.26 22.53 -12.15
C LEU A 216 -6.01 23.17 -12.75
N GLU A 217 -6.03 23.58 -14.02
CA GLU A 217 -4.89 24.20 -14.71
C GLU A 217 -4.34 25.41 -13.93
N ALA A 218 -5.23 26.30 -13.46
CA ALA A 218 -4.85 27.47 -12.68
C ALA A 218 -4.22 27.09 -11.33
N ARG A 219 -4.81 26.11 -10.63
CA ARG A 219 -4.30 25.64 -9.32
C ARG A 219 -2.97 24.91 -9.46
N VAL A 220 -2.79 24.13 -10.51
CA VAL A 220 -1.56 23.38 -10.78
C VAL A 220 -0.40 24.32 -11.08
N GLN A 221 -0.64 25.37 -11.88
CA GLN A 221 0.37 26.39 -12.12
C GLN A 221 0.81 27.05 -10.81
N HIS A 222 -0.13 27.36 -9.91
CA HIS A 222 0.19 27.88 -8.58
C HIS A 222 1.03 26.92 -7.73
N VAL A 223 0.80 25.60 -7.81
CA VAL A 223 1.63 24.59 -7.14
C VAL A 223 3.05 24.59 -7.71
N TYR A 224 3.19 24.66 -9.04
CA TYR A 224 4.51 24.75 -9.68
C TYR A 224 5.25 26.02 -9.26
N ASP A 225 4.58 27.17 -9.30
CA ASP A 225 5.17 28.46 -8.98
C ASP A 225 5.62 28.50 -7.51
N ASN A 226 4.80 28.01 -6.58
CA ASN A 226 5.13 27.97 -5.15
C ASN A 226 6.27 27.00 -4.84
N ARG A 227 6.24 25.78 -5.40
CA ARG A 227 7.34 24.81 -5.22
C ARG A 227 8.66 25.34 -5.80
N ALA A 228 8.61 26.02 -6.94
CA ALA A 228 9.78 26.67 -7.54
C ALA A 228 10.30 27.85 -6.70
N ALA A 229 9.42 28.58 -6.01
CA ALA A 229 9.81 29.69 -5.14
C ALA A 229 10.37 29.23 -3.78
N ALA A 230 9.85 28.12 -3.23
CA ALA A 230 10.26 27.57 -1.94
C ALA A 230 11.61 26.81 -2.01
N ASP A 231 11.93 26.22 -3.15
CA ASP A 231 13.10 25.35 -3.32
C ASP A 231 14.21 26.10 -4.11
N ASN A 232 15.21 26.64 -3.42
CA ASN A 232 16.44 27.18 -4.04
C ASN A 232 17.33 26.09 -4.70
N LEU A 233 16.76 24.90 -4.96
CA LEU A 233 17.42 23.68 -5.44
C LEU A 233 16.55 23.05 -6.54
N SER A 234 17.11 22.95 -7.74
CA SER A 234 16.80 22.09 -8.92
C SER A 234 15.58 21.13 -8.93
N THR A 235 14.40 21.49 -8.42
CA THR A 235 13.10 20.84 -8.69
C THR A 235 12.35 21.52 -9.84
N SER A 236 12.94 22.56 -10.43
CA SER A 236 12.46 23.19 -11.68
C SER A 236 12.39 22.14 -12.79
N GLY A 237 11.20 21.59 -13.03
CA GLY A 237 10.92 20.67 -14.14
C GLY A 237 10.49 19.25 -13.76
N MET A 238 10.36 18.91 -12.46
CA MET A 238 9.74 17.62 -12.09
C MET A 238 8.23 17.69 -12.28
N PRO A 239 7.60 16.75 -13.02
CA PRO A 239 6.16 16.71 -13.19
C PRO A 239 5.45 16.58 -11.84
N VAL A 240 4.41 17.37 -11.62
CA VAL A 240 3.48 17.20 -10.51
C VAL A 240 2.42 16.19 -10.92
N ASP A 241 2.45 15.03 -10.28
CA ASP A 241 1.36 14.07 -10.39
C ASP A 241 0.13 14.56 -9.62
N ILE A 242 -1.04 14.35 -10.24
CA ILE A 242 -2.33 14.80 -9.70
C ILE A 242 -3.30 13.63 -9.74
N TRP A 243 -4.07 13.52 -8.67
CA TRP A 243 -5.15 12.57 -8.55
C TRP A 243 -6.48 13.30 -8.36
N ALA A 244 -7.54 12.68 -8.85
CA ALA A 244 -8.92 13.06 -8.61
C ALA A 244 -9.54 12.06 -7.62
N LEU A 245 -9.97 12.55 -6.47
CA LEU A 245 -10.79 11.83 -5.51
C LEU A 245 -12.26 12.09 -5.85
N ILE A 246 -12.97 11.07 -6.30
CA ILE A 246 -14.29 11.16 -6.93
C ILE A 246 -15.31 10.38 -6.11
N SER A 247 -16.42 11.01 -5.74
CA SER A 247 -17.51 10.35 -5.02
C SER A 247 -18.40 9.50 -5.94
N THR A 248 -18.96 8.41 -5.44
CA THR A 248 -20.16 7.85 -6.08
C THR A 248 -21.38 8.76 -5.83
N PRO A 249 -22.46 8.65 -6.64
CA PRO A 249 -23.70 9.38 -6.39
C PRO A 249 -24.32 9.07 -5.02
N GLU A 250 -24.19 7.83 -4.55
CA GLU A 250 -24.68 7.41 -3.23
C GLU A 250 -23.90 8.11 -2.12
N ALA A 251 -22.57 8.14 -2.22
CA ALA A 251 -21.71 8.86 -1.27
C ALA A 251 -22.00 10.36 -1.26
N ALA A 252 -22.18 10.96 -2.44
CA ALA A 252 -22.53 12.37 -2.61
C ALA A 252 -23.87 12.75 -1.98
N SER A 253 -24.81 11.82 -1.90
CA SER A 253 -26.12 12.06 -1.27
C SER A 253 -26.05 12.13 0.26
N THR A 254 -24.91 11.78 0.87
CA THR A 254 -24.72 11.76 2.32
C THR A 254 -24.03 13.05 2.78
N PRO A 255 -24.72 13.97 3.50
CA PRO A 255 -24.17 15.28 3.84
C PRO A 255 -22.87 15.22 4.64
N SER A 256 -22.76 14.29 5.59
CA SER A 256 -21.56 14.14 6.44
C SER A 256 -20.32 13.77 5.64
N VAL A 257 -20.46 13.02 4.54
CA VAL A 257 -19.32 12.61 3.70
C VAL A 257 -18.81 13.81 2.89
N LEU A 258 -19.71 14.67 2.41
CA LEU A 258 -19.32 15.92 1.75
C LEU A 258 -18.65 16.90 2.71
N GLU A 259 -19.09 16.98 3.96
CA GLU A 259 -18.41 17.76 5.00
C GLU A 259 -16.99 17.24 5.23
N THR A 260 -16.80 15.94 5.33
CA THR A 260 -15.47 15.32 5.40
C THR A 260 -14.61 15.70 4.18
N MET A 261 -15.18 15.72 2.98
CA MET A 261 -14.46 16.12 1.76
C MET A 261 -13.96 17.56 1.84
N ARG A 262 -14.82 18.48 2.30
CA ARG A 262 -14.48 19.90 2.47
C ARG A 262 -13.48 20.15 3.60
N ALA A 263 -13.39 19.25 4.58
CA ALA A 263 -12.47 19.36 5.70
C ALA A 263 -11.01 19.03 5.32
N LEU A 264 -10.73 18.61 4.08
CA LEU A 264 -9.37 18.46 3.58
C LEU A 264 -8.64 19.80 3.65
N ARG A 265 -7.54 19.83 4.40
CA ARG A 265 -6.69 21.01 4.53
C ARG A 265 -5.98 21.28 3.21
N THR A 266 -6.06 22.50 2.74
CA THR A 266 -5.23 22.99 1.64
C THR A 266 -3.84 23.32 2.18
N SER A 267 -2.79 22.83 1.50
CA SER A 267 -1.42 23.31 1.74
C SER A 267 -1.26 24.72 1.18
N SER A 268 -0.54 25.61 1.88
CA SER A 268 -0.06 26.88 1.32
C SER A 268 1.05 26.65 0.27
N PHE A 269 1.68 25.47 0.29
CA PHE A 269 2.88 25.12 -0.46
C PHE A 269 4.10 26.02 -0.14
N ASP A 270 4.16 26.58 1.08
CA ASP A 270 5.26 27.45 1.53
C ASP A 270 6.57 26.66 1.76
N GLY A 271 6.51 25.34 1.79
CA GLY A 271 7.67 24.47 1.79
C GLY A 271 7.36 23.01 2.14
N PRO A 272 8.36 22.13 2.05
CA PRO A 272 8.19 20.70 2.25
C PRO A 272 7.62 20.27 3.62
N GLU A 273 7.94 20.99 4.69
CA GLU A 273 7.43 20.69 6.04
C GLU A 273 5.92 20.93 6.14
N GLU A 274 5.42 22.01 5.55
CA GLU A 274 3.99 22.33 5.58
C GLU A 274 3.20 21.38 4.68
N GLU A 275 3.74 21.04 3.50
CA GLU A 275 3.15 20.01 2.65
C GLU A 275 3.06 18.66 3.37
N ALA A 276 4.12 18.24 4.08
CA ALA A 276 4.11 17.01 4.87
C ALA A 276 3.10 17.06 6.04
N ALA A 277 2.99 18.20 6.72
CA ALA A 277 2.02 18.40 7.81
C ALA A 277 0.57 18.36 7.29
N ALA A 278 0.29 19.01 6.15
CA ALA A 278 -1.02 18.98 5.51
C ALA A 278 -1.37 17.56 5.04
N ALA A 279 -0.43 16.84 4.43
CA ALA A 279 -0.61 15.44 4.03
C ALA A 279 -0.90 14.54 5.24
N SER A 280 -0.15 14.68 6.33
CA SER A 280 -0.37 13.92 7.56
C SER A 280 -1.75 14.23 8.19
N ALA A 281 -2.15 15.50 8.22
CA ALA A 281 -3.46 15.90 8.73
C ALA A 281 -4.62 15.38 7.86
N ASN A 282 -4.42 15.30 6.55
CA ASN A 282 -5.43 14.84 5.61
C ASN A 282 -5.54 13.31 5.50
N ALA A 283 -4.54 12.55 5.97
CA ALA A 283 -4.51 11.09 5.82
C ALA A 283 -5.77 10.40 6.38
N LYS A 284 -6.23 10.81 7.58
CA LYS A 284 -7.44 10.26 8.19
C LYS A 284 -8.69 10.60 7.36
N THR A 285 -8.83 11.86 6.96
CA THR A 285 -9.93 12.34 6.12
C THR A 285 -9.98 11.61 4.79
N ALA A 286 -8.84 11.40 4.14
CA ALA A 286 -8.74 10.65 2.89
C ALA A 286 -9.19 9.19 3.07
N ALA A 287 -8.76 8.53 4.15
CA ALA A 287 -9.21 7.17 4.46
C ALA A 287 -10.72 7.11 4.69
N GLU A 288 -11.30 8.05 5.45
CA GLU A 288 -12.75 8.12 5.69
C GLU A 288 -13.54 8.31 4.37
N LEU A 289 -13.06 9.15 3.46
CA LEU A 289 -13.68 9.35 2.16
C LEU A 289 -13.65 8.10 1.30
N LEU A 290 -12.50 7.43 1.20
CA LEU A 290 -12.36 6.19 0.43
C LEU A 290 -13.31 5.11 0.96
N MET A 291 -13.39 4.96 2.29
CA MET A 291 -14.30 4.00 2.94
C MET A 291 -15.78 4.40 2.79
N SER A 292 -16.08 5.67 2.52
CA SER A 292 -17.44 6.18 2.29
C SER A 292 -17.86 6.14 0.82
N GLY A 293 -17.09 5.51 -0.06
CA GLY A 293 -17.43 5.35 -1.47
C GLY A 293 -16.76 6.37 -2.40
N PHE A 294 -15.73 7.10 -1.95
CA PHE A 294 -14.86 7.83 -2.87
C PHE A 294 -13.84 6.89 -3.51
N ARG A 295 -13.39 7.27 -4.71
CA ARG A 295 -12.42 6.53 -5.51
C ARG A 295 -11.34 7.46 -5.99
N LEU A 296 -10.09 7.00 -5.94
CA LEU A 296 -8.93 7.75 -6.40
C LEU A 296 -8.62 7.37 -7.86
N TYR A 297 -8.40 8.38 -8.69
CA TYR A 297 -8.00 8.23 -10.09
C TYR A 297 -6.79 9.10 -10.37
N ARG A 298 -5.74 8.54 -10.96
CA ARG A 298 -4.64 9.36 -11.46
C ARG A 298 -5.08 10.11 -12.71
N ILE A 299 -4.71 11.37 -12.83
CA ILE A 299 -4.97 12.17 -14.03
C ILE A 299 -3.82 11.94 -15.00
N SER A 300 -4.12 11.38 -16.16
CA SER A 300 -3.12 11.03 -17.18
C SER A 300 -2.91 12.14 -18.20
N ASP A 301 -3.93 12.97 -18.46
CA ASP A 301 -3.85 14.11 -19.37
C ASP A 301 -4.93 15.16 -19.06
N GLY A 302 -4.60 16.42 -19.32
CA GLY A 302 -5.42 17.61 -19.07
C GLY A 302 -6.04 18.22 -20.32
N GLY A 303 -6.35 17.43 -21.35
CA GLY A 303 -7.17 17.80 -22.51
C GLY A 303 -7.00 19.27 -22.95
N GLY A 304 -5.82 19.56 -23.50
CA GLY A 304 -5.30 20.92 -23.70
C GLY A 304 -6.22 21.90 -24.44
N GLY A 305 -5.84 23.19 -24.40
CA GLY A 305 -6.65 24.37 -24.76
C GLY A 305 -7.18 24.51 -26.21
N TRP A 306 -7.08 23.50 -27.08
CA TRP A 306 -7.42 23.59 -28.50
C TRP A 306 -8.36 22.47 -28.97
N GLY A 307 -9.36 22.83 -29.79
CA GLY A 307 -10.28 21.88 -30.44
C GLY A 307 -11.36 21.29 -29.53
N LYS A 308 -12.05 20.24 -30.02
CA LYS A 308 -13.19 19.57 -29.34
C LYS A 308 -12.83 18.83 -28.04
N ARG A 309 -11.56 18.83 -27.65
CA ARG A 309 -11.04 18.20 -26.43
C ARG A 309 -10.63 19.21 -25.35
N ARG A 310 -10.81 20.50 -25.62
CA ARG A 310 -10.52 21.58 -24.68
C ARG A 310 -11.31 21.40 -23.39
N GLY A 311 -10.60 21.32 -22.28
CA GLY A 311 -11.16 21.26 -20.94
C GLY A 311 -11.65 19.86 -20.52
N ARG A 312 -11.07 18.80 -21.09
CA ARG A 312 -11.35 17.41 -20.70
C ARG A 312 -10.21 16.87 -19.85
N LEU A 313 -10.52 16.03 -18.87
CA LEU A 313 -9.54 15.30 -18.08
C LEU A 313 -9.60 13.82 -18.45
N SER A 314 -8.43 13.23 -18.67
CA SER A 314 -8.26 11.79 -18.85
C SER A 314 -7.91 11.17 -17.49
N LEU A 315 -8.65 10.13 -17.10
CA LEU A 315 -8.45 9.43 -15.84
C LEU A 315 -7.88 8.04 -16.12
N ASP A 316 -6.85 7.64 -15.37
CA ASP A 316 -6.41 6.25 -15.35
C ASP A 316 -7.40 5.40 -14.54
N ALA A 317 -8.13 4.57 -15.25
CA ALA A 317 -9.16 3.70 -14.71
C ALA A 317 -9.00 2.25 -15.23
N GLU A 318 -7.76 1.84 -15.55
CA GLU A 318 -7.46 0.47 -16.01
C GLU A 318 -7.98 -0.61 -15.04
N TRP A 319 -8.04 -0.31 -13.75
CA TRP A 319 -8.57 -1.21 -12.73
C TRP A 319 -10.10 -1.28 -12.69
N ALA A 320 -10.80 -0.26 -13.18
CA ALA A 320 -12.26 -0.17 -13.17
C ALA A 320 -12.92 -0.95 -14.32
N SER A 321 -12.15 -1.37 -15.33
CA SER A 321 -12.60 -2.19 -16.47
C SER A 321 -12.55 -3.70 -16.18
N SER A 322 -12.23 -4.13 -14.96
CA SER A 322 -12.18 -5.54 -14.53
C SER A 322 -13.54 -6.25 -14.47
N ASP A 323 -14.55 -5.74 -15.17
CA ASP A 323 -15.77 -6.47 -15.53
C ASP A 323 -15.56 -7.10 -16.92
N PRO A 324 -15.50 -8.44 -17.05
CA PRO A 324 -15.22 -9.13 -18.33
C PRO A 324 -16.28 -8.88 -19.42
N ALA A 325 -17.31 -8.07 -19.15
CA ALA A 325 -18.26 -7.57 -20.14
C ALA A 325 -17.87 -6.22 -20.77
N ALA A 326 -16.74 -5.61 -20.39
CA ALA A 326 -16.32 -4.28 -20.82
C ALA A 326 -14.92 -4.29 -21.47
N ASP A 327 -14.80 -4.93 -22.64
CA ASP A 327 -13.61 -4.82 -23.48
C ASP A 327 -13.42 -3.37 -23.99
N ASN A 328 -12.22 -2.83 -23.79
CA ASN A 328 -11.66 -1.58 -24.33
C ASN A 328 -12.43 -0.29 -24.06
N LEU A 329 -12.03 0.45 -23.00
CA LEU A 329 -12.58 1.78 -22.73
C LEU A 329 -11.48 2.80 -22.40
N ASP A 330 -11.19 3.69 -23.36
CA ASP A 330 -10.62 5.01 -23.05
C ASP A 330 -11.69 5.80 -22.27
N MET A 331 -11.42 6.10 -21.01
CA MET A 331 -12.38 6.70 -20.09
C MET A 331 -12.23 8.23 -20.07
N MET A 332 -13.23 8.96 -20.56
CA MET A 332 -13.16 10.42 -20.73
C MET A 332 -14.23 11.14 -19.91
N LEU A 333 -13.89 12.28 -19.28
CA LEU A 333 -14.85 13.23 -18.72
C LEU A 333 -15.30 14.25 -19.79
N SER A 334 -16.57 14.65 -19.78
CA SER A 334 -17.17 15.63 -20.73
C SER A 334 -18.00 16.70 -20.00
N SER A 335 -17.87 17.96 -20.43
CA SER A 335 -18.78 19.05 -20.05
C SER A 335 -20.10 18.97 -20.84
N ALA A 336 -21.18 19.48 -20.26
CA ALA A 336 -22.58 19.21 -20.64
C ALA A 336 -23.13 19.98 -21.86
N ASP A 337 -22.28 20.54 -22.73
CA ASP A 337 -22.72 21.56 -23.71
C ASP A 337 -22.91 21.08 -25.16
N ASP A 338 -22.86 19.79 -25.48
CA ASP A 338 -23.09 19.33 -26.86
C ASP A 338 -24.46 18.64 -27.00
N ALA A 339 -25.38 19.33 -27.67
CA ALA A 339 -26.77 18.92 -27.87
C ALA A 339 -26.91 17.73 -28.85
N GLY A 340 -27.44 16.59 -28.36
CA GLY A 340 -27.97 15.51 -29.20
C GLY A 340 -28.31 14.24 -28.41
N PRO A 341 -29.41 13.52 -28.71
CA PRO A 341 -29.75 12.27 -28.04
C PRO A 341 -28.94 11.10 -28.62
N ALA A 342 -28.50 10.20 -27.73
CA ALA A 342 -27.49 9.14 -27.90
C ALA A 342 -26.06 9.70 -27.87
N ILE A 343 -25.28 9.46 -26.81
CA ILE A 343 -24.79 8.15 -26.38
C ILE A 343 -24.68 8.14 -24.84
N LEU A 344 -25.20 7.11 -24.18
CA LEU A 344 -24.81 6.74 -22.82
C LEU A 344 -23.32 6.34 -22.83
N GLN A 345 -22.41 7.31 -22.87
CA GLN A 345 -20.98 7.05 -22.66
C GLN A 345 -20.84 6.86 -21.16
N ARG A 346 -20.73 5.58 -20.75
CA ARG A 346 -20.49 5.11 -19.39
C ARG A 346 -19.24 5.80 -18.82
N GLY A 347 -19.43 6.99 -18.25
CA GLY A 347 -18.38 7.79 -17.65
C GLY A 347 -18.07 7.31 -16.23
N VAL A 348 -16.80 7.38 -15.85
CA VAL A 348 -16.30 7.13 -14.49
C VAL A 348 -16.97 8.04 -13.44
N VAL A 349 -17.40 9.22 -13.87
CA VAL A 349 -18.09 10.23 -13.06
C VAL A 349 -19.53 10.30 -13.52
N SER A 350 -20.47 10.12 -12.60
CA SER A 350 -21.90 10.27 -12.85
C SER A 350 -22.36 11.68 -12.46
N PRO A 351 -23.38 12.26 -13.12
CA PRO A 351 -24.01 13.49 -12.64
C PRO A 351 -24.41 13.36 -11.16
N GLY A 352 -24.09 14.37 -10.35
CA GLY A 352 -24.27 14.33 -8.90
C GLY A 352 -23.04 13.87 -8.11
N SER A 353 -21.98 13.40 -8.77
CA SER A 353 -20.68 13.15 -8.12
C SER A 353 -19.92 14.44 -7.82
N TYR A 354 -19.13 14.42 -6.76
CA TYR A 354 -18.17 15.46 -6.40
C TYR A 354 -16.75 15.00 -6.74
N ILE A 355 -15.88 15.97 -7.05
CA ILE A 355 -14.47 15.74 -7.38
C ILE A 355 -13.62 16.67 -6.52
N GLN A 356 -12.58 16.10 -5.90
CA GLN A 356 -11.53 16.84 -5.21
C GLN A 356 -10.18 16.47 -5.83
N PHE A 357 -9.40 17.47 -6.24
CA PHE A 357 -8.05 17.26 -6.74
C PHE A 357 -7.04 17.26 -5.60
N VAL A 358 -6.10 16.31 -5.65
CA VAL A 358 -5.03 16.15 -4.65
C VAL A 358 -3.70 15.88 -5.34
N THR A 359 -2.61 16.23 -4.68
CA THR A 359 -1.24 15.91 -5.12
C THR A 359 -0.44 15.39 -3.93
N ALA A 360 0.61 14.62 -4.22
CA ALA A 360 1.52 14.13 -3.21
C ALA A 360 2.38 15.28 -2.65
N PRO A 361 2.76 15.24 -1.36
CA PRO A 361 3.63 16.25 -0.78
C PRO A 361 5.02 16.21 -1.42
N ASN A 362 5.59 17.38 -1.73
CA ASN A 362 7.00 17.50 -2.08
C ASN A 362 7.83 17.57 -0.79
N LEU A 363 8.54 16.50 -0.46
CA LEU A 363 9.33 16.42 0.78
C LEU A 363 10.74 17.03 0.65
N GLY A 364 11.18 17.42 -0.56
CA GLY A 364 12.53 17.93 -0.78
C GLY A 364 13.61 17.00 -0.23
N ASN A 365 14.56 17.56 0.53
CA ASN A 365 15.62 16.81 1.23
C ASN A 365 15.30 16.52 2.71
N LEU A 366 14.05 16.61 3.16
CA LEU A 366 13.74 16.28 4.56
C LEU A 366 13.99 14.80 4.83
N ALA A 367 15.04 14.51 5.58
CA ALA A 367 15.16 13.25 6.30
C ALA A 367 14.14 13.28 7.43
N ASP A 368 13.07 12.47 7.31
CA ASP A 368 12.02 12.26 8.31
C ASP A 368 11.48 13.54 8.96
N PRO A 369 10.34 14.11 8.51
CA PRO A 369 9.74 15.26 9.16
C PRO A 369 9.57 14.98 10.66
N ILE A 370 10.15 15.85 11.50
CA ILE A 370 10.35 15.69 12.95
C ILE A 370 9.03 15.43 13.71
N ALA A 371 7.88 15.69 13.08
CA ALA A 371 6.54 15.50 13.63
C ALA A 371 5.75 14.30 13.04
N SER A 372 6.38 13.40 12.27
CA SER A 372 5.65 12.31 11.61
C SER A 372 5.16 11.25 12.60
N PRO A 373 3.92 10.73 12.44
CA PRO A 373 3.47 9.60 13.26
C PRO A 373 4.39 8.39 13.01
N SER A 374 4.61 7.59 14.06
CA SER A 374 5.44 6.40 13.94
C SER A 374 4.58 5.20 13.52
N PHE A 375 5.12 4.38 12.61
CA PHE A 375 4.55 3.08 12.26
C PHE A 375 5.02 1.93 13.18
N LEU A 376 5.79 2.24 14.22
CA LEU A 376 6.17 1.24 15.20
C LEU A 376 4.91 0.56 15.76
N THR A 377 5.00 -0.75 16.02
CA THR A 377 3.89 -1.60 16.50
C THR A 377 2.72 -1.81 15.52
N SER A 378 2.87 -1.49 14.23
CA SER A 378 1.79 -1.63 13.22
C SER A 378 2.12 -2.64 12.11
N VAL A 379 1.07 -3.15 11.45
CA VAL A 379 1.20 -3.77 10.13
C VAL A 379 0.99 -2.70 9.06
N VAL A 380 1.96 -2.52 8.16
CA VAL A 380 1.95 -1.43 7.16
C VAL A 380 1.98 -1.98 5.74
N LEU A 381 1.03 -1.54 4.93
CA LEU A 381 0.99 -1.82 3.49
C LEU A 381 0.90 -0.50 2.76
N GLY A 382 1.53 -0.39 1.61
CA GLY A 382 1.48 0.87 0.89
C GLY A 382 2.16 0.85 -0.45
N THR A 383 2.35 2.06 -0.95
CA THR A 383 3.07 2.34 -2.17
C THR A 383 4.41 2.97 -1.86
N SER A 384 5.47 2.52 -2.52
CA SER A 384 6.74 3.24 -2.56
C SER A 384 6.75 4.16 -3.78
N SER A 385 7.40 5.32 -3.66
CA SER A 385 7.46 6.30 -4.74
C SER A 385 8.32 5.78 -5.90
N SER A 386 7.73 5.63 -7.09
CA SER A 386 8.45 5.31 -8.32
C SER A 386 9.12 6.55 -8.96
N LEU A 387 8.92 7.76 -8.41
CA LEU A 387 9.51 9.00 -8.97
C LEU A 387 11.06 9.02 -8.91
N GLY A 388 11.68 8.04 -8.25
CA GLY A 388 13.13 7.87 -8.19
C GLY A 388 13.75 6.99 -9.28
N ASP A 389 12.99 6.44 -10.23
CA ASP A 389 13.52 5.44 -11.20
C ASP A 389 14.57 5.98 -12.21
N GLY A 390 14.95 7.26 -12.14
CA GLY A 390 15.98 7.87 -12.98
C GLY A 390 17.21 8.44 -12.26
N VAL A 391 17.15 8.59 -10.94
CA VAL A 391 18.29 9.05 -10.14
C VAL A 391 18.45 8.00 -9.05
N PRO A 392 19.57 7.24 -9.01
CA PRO A 392 19.84 6.47 -7.82
C PRO A 392 19.77 7.46 -6.67
N SER A 393 18.76 7.31 -5.79
CA SER A 393 18.86 7.87 -4.45
C SER A 393 20.28 7.52 -4.05
N LYS A 394 21.08 8.54 -3.71
CA LYS A 394 22.42 8.29 -3.18
C LYS A 394 22.13 7.39 -1.99
N THR A 395 22.28 6.09 -2.19
CA THR A 395 22.28 5.09 -1.15
C THR A 395 23.33 5.63 -0.22
N ASN A 396 22.91 6.23 0.89
CA ASN A 396 23.85 6.50 1.96
C ASN A 396 24.52 5.15 2.17
N PRO A 397 25.86 5.03 2.01
CA PRO A 397 26.57 3.75 2.06
C PRO A 397 26.56 3.10 3.47
N GLY A 398 25.53 3.35 4.26
CA GLY A 398 25.31 2.87 5.61
C GLY A 398 23.82 2.89 5.92
N GLU A 399 23.02 2.09 5.21
CA GLU A 399 21.90 1.49 5.94
C GLU A 399 22.57 0.57 6.97
N ASP A 400 22.51 0.93 8.25
CA ASP A 400 22.97 0.04 9.30
C ASP A 400 21.93 -1.06 9.50
N PHE A 401 22.41 -2.24 9.92
CA PHE A 401 21.51 -3.28 10.42
C PHE A 401 20.62 -2.71 11.52
N ALA A 402 19.31 -2.85 11.37
CA ALA A 402 18.35 -2.38 12.36
C ALA A 402 17.19 -3.37 12.50
N CYS A 403 16.73 -3.62 13.73
CA CYS A 403 15.56 -4.43 14.01
C CYS A 403 14.46 -3.56 14.60
N LEU A 404 13.34 -3.44 13.88
CA LEU A 404 12.15 -2.73 14.30
C LEU A 404 11.15 -3.72 14.88
N ARG A 405 11.04 -3.79 16.21
CA ARG A 405 10.07 -4.66 16.89
C ARG A 405 8.65 -4.15 16.78
N GLY A 406 7.70 -5.09 16.76
CA GLY A 406 6.28 -4.83 16.61
C GLY A 406 5.88 -4.35 15.21
N HIS A 407 6.83 -4.11 14.31
CA HIS A 407 6.58 -3.59 12.97
C HIS A 407 6.61 -4.73 11.95
N PHE A 408 5.63 -4.75 11.05
CA PHE A 408 5.62 -5.64 9.89
C PHE A 408 5.08 -4.88 8.68
N GLY A 409 5.64 -5.08 7.49
CA GLY A 409 5.06 -4.42 6.33
C GLY A 409 5.86 -4.50 5.06
N GLY A 410 5.18 -4.21 3.95
CA GLY A 410 5.72 -4.26 2.60
C GLY A 410 5.02 -3.29 1.67
N LEU A 411 5.77 -2.79 0.70
CA LEU A 411 5.32 -1.78 -0.24
C LEU A 411 5.38 -2.32 -1.67
N SER A 412 4.51 -1.79 -2.53
CA SER A 412 4.63 -1.94 -3.97
C SER A 412 5.05 -0.62 -4.63
N ARG A 413 5.92 -0.68 -5.63
CA ARG A 413 6.28 0.47 -6.48
C ARG A 413 5.21 0.81 -7.53
N LYS A 414 4.16 0.00 -7.63
CA LYS A 414 3.10 0.18 -8.63
C LYS A 414 1.85 0.78 -8.03
N HIS A 415 1.15 -0.01 -7.22
CA HIS A 415 -0.15 0.37 -6.69
C HIS A 415 -0.57 -0.54 -5.54
N LEU A 416 -1.56 -0.06 -4.79
CA LEU A 416 -2.31 -0.75 -3.77
C LEU A 416 -3.78 -0.77 -4.19
N PHE A 417 -4.43 -1.94 -4.15
CA PHE A 417 -5.86 -2.04 -4.45
C PHE A 417 -6.67 -2.13 -3.17
N LEU A 418 -7.78 -1.39 -3.12
CA LEU A 418 -8.82 -1.61 -2.12
C LEU A 418 -10.00 -2.32 -2.77
N THR A 419 -10.40 -3.42 -2.15
CA THR A 419 -11.42 -4.34 -2.66
C THR A 419 -12.50 -4.53 -1.62
N ASN A 420 -13.77 -4.46 -2.04
CA ASN A 420 -14.90 -4.81 -1.20
C ASN A 420 -15.36 -6.24 -1.52
N GLN A 421 -15.71 -7.01 -0.50
CA GLN A 421 -16.32 -8.32 -0.61
C GLN A 421 -17.83 -8.18 -0.52
N ASP A 422 -18.52 -8.46 -1.62
CA ASP A 422 -19.99 -8.47 -1.59
C ASP A 422 -20.48 -9.65 -0.74
N ALA A 423 -21.19 -9.33 0.35
CA ALA A 423 -21.79 -10.30 1.28
C ALA A 423 -23.03 -11.02 0.71
N THR A 424 -23.34 -10.88 -0.59
CA THR A 424 -24.55 -11.47 -1.16
C THR A 424 -24.40 -12.98 -1.30
N SER A 425 -25.24 -13.67 -0.54
CA SER A 425 -25.35 -15.12 -0.41
C SER A 425 -25.54 -15.85 -1.74
N SER A 426 -24.91 -17.03 -1.83
CA SER A 426 -25.03 -18.10 -2.83
C SER A 426 -24.00 -18.12 -3.98
N SER A 427 -23.00 -18.98 -3.78
CA SER A 427 -22.13 -19.66 -4.77
C SER A 427 -20.99 -18.91 -5.47
N GLN A 428 -20.92 -17.57 -5.50
CA GLN A 428 -19.72 -16.84 -5.96
C GLN A 428 -19.67 -15.44 -5.33
N SER A 429 -18.97 -15.25 -4.20
CA SER A 429 -18.72 -13.91 -3.67
C SER A 429 -17.83 -13.16 -4.67
N ARG A 430 -18.36 -12.14 -5.35
CA ARG A 430 -17.57 -11.31 -6.25
C ARG A 430 -16.85 -10.25 -5.42
N SER A 431 -15.54 -10.37 -5.32
CA SER A 431 -14.69 -9.30 -4.81
C SER A 431 -14.55 -8.22 -5.87
N ARG A 432 -14.92 -6.98 -5.56
CA ARG A 432 -14.84 -5.86 -6.52
C ARG A 432 -13.81 -4.84 -6.05
N VAL A 433 -12.78 -4.62 -6.87
CA VAL A 433 -11.84 -3.50 -6.66
C VAL A 433 -12.64 -2.21 -6.81
N PHE A 434 -12.65 -1.39 -5.78
CA PHE A 434 -13.36 -0.11 -5.81
C PHE A 434 -12.42 1.09 -5.93
N THR A 435 -11.13 0.94 -5.60
CA THR A 435 -10.11 1.94 -5.94
C THR A 435 -8.72 1.32 -6.08
N GLN A 436 -7.92 1.90 -6.97
CA GLN A 436 -6.46 1.75 -7.01
C GLN A 436 -5.83 2.98 -6.38
N ILE A 437 -4.76 2.79 -5.62
CA ILE A 437 -3.97 3.85 -5.01
C ILE A 437 -2.54 3.67 -5.53
N ASP A 438 -2.06 4.62 -6.31
CA ASP A 438 -0.70 4.68 -6.85
C ASP A 438 0.04 5.96 -6.44
N SER A 439 -0.59 6.81 -5.62
CA SER A 439 0.06 7.97 -5.03
C SER A 439 1.20 7.55 -4.09
N PRO A 440 2.37 8.21 -4.13
CA PRO A 440 3.45 7.91 -3.20
C PRO A 440 3.03 8.27 -1.77
N TYR A 441 3.75 7.72 -0.78
CA TYR A 441 3.50 7.93 0.65
C TYR A 441 2.08 7.56 1.11
N SER A 442 1.44 6.61 0.42
CA SER A 442 0.12 6.12 0.76
C SER A 442 0.23 4.81 1.51
N TYR A 443 -0.21 4.79 2.77
CA TYR A 443 -0.08 3.65 3.66
C TYR A 443 -1.41 3.30 4.32
N ILE A 444 -1.61 2.01 4.53
CA ILE A 444 -2.65 1.42 5.38
C ILE A 444 -1.94 0.81 6.58
N THR A 445 -2.36 1.21 7.77
CA THR A 445 -1.87 0.69 9.04
C THR A 445 -2.96 -0.18 9.69
N LEU A 446 -2.65 -1.42 10.06
CA LEU A 446 -3.57 -2.38 10.70
C LEU A 446 -3.21 -2.69 12.15
#